data_AF-A0A2M7TYF4-F1
#
_entry.id   AF-A0A2M7TYF4-F1
#
_cell.length_a   1.000
_cell.length_b   1.000
_cell.length_c   1.000
_cell.angle_alpha   90.00
_cell.angle_beta   90.00
_cell.angle_gamma   90.00
#
_symmetry.space_group_name_H-M   'P 1'
#
loop_
_entity.id
_entity.type
_entity.pdbx_description
1 polymer ?
#
loop_
_entity_poly.entity_id
_entity_poly.type
_entity_poly.pdbx_seq_one_letter_code
_entity_poly.pdbx_strand_id
1 'polypeptide(L)'
;NNLLESARELYATVSMPLRVRLSYRDDSDAYLGLPELWKTAQEQLKNAVVANKLDYFEETGEAAFYGPKIDFMATDAIGREHQVATVQLDFVQPERFKLGYIADDGSTRQPVMIHCALLGSIERFLAVYIEHTAGRFPVWVAPEQVRVITVNQEPATVDFADKVYNSAKALGLRLMVDNSNESVGKKIRASEIAKVPYTIVVGDKEIASGEVVPRIRKDMAVMEVPLTIGIEQFLKTVANEAKSRVLKTSL
;
A
#
# COMPACT_ATOMS: atom_id res chain seq x y z
N ASN A 1 -0.87 -3.50 22.32
CA ASN A 1 -0.27 -4.32 21.23
C ASN A 1 -0.84 -4.05 19.84
N ASN A 2 -1.89 -3.24 19.66
CA ASN A 2 -2.56 -3.07 18.37
C ASN A 2 -1.74 -2.31 17.31
N LEU A 3 -0.81 -1.43 17.70
CA LEU A 3 -0.03 -0.62 16.74
C LEU A 3 0.98 -1.45 15.94
N LEU A 4 1.72 -2.34 16.61
CA LEU A 4 2.70 -3.23 15.96
C LEU A 4 2.00 -4.23 15.02
N GLU A 5 0.82 -4.68 15.41
CA GLU A 5 -0.04 -5.52 14.58
C GLU A 5 -0.55 -4.77 13.35
N SER A 6 -1.02 -3.53 13.52
CA SER A 6 -1.46 -2.66 12.42
C SER A 6 -0.35 -2.41 11.40
N ALA A 7 0.89 -2.15 11.86
CA ALA A 7 2.04 -2.04 10.98
C ALA A 7 2.25 -3.35 10.19
N ARG A 8 2.26 -4.49 10.88
CA ARG A 8 2.45 -5.80 10.23
C ARG A 8 1.39 -6.08 9.16
N GLU A 9 0.13 -5.85 9.45
CA GLU A 9 -0.98 -6.05 8.51
C GLU A 9 -0.83 -5.17 7.26
N LEU A 10 -0.52 -3.88 7.48
CA LEU A 10 -0.35 -2.92 6.39
C LEU A 10 0.79 -3.32 5.45
N TYR A 11 1.97 -3.64 6.00
CA TYR A 11 3.14 -3.98 5.20
C TYR A 11 3.04 -5.37 4.56
N ALA A 12 2.37 -6.32 5.21
CA ALA A 12 2.01 -7.60 4.59
C ALA A 12 1.08 -7.41 3.38
N THR A 13 0.08 -6.52 3.49
CA THR A 13 -0.87 -6.21 2.41
C THR A 13 -0.15 -5.68 1.16
N VAL A 14 0.90 -4.88 1.33
CA VAL A 14 1.66 -4.30 0.21
C VAL A 14 2.89 -5.13 -0.17
N SER A 15 3.07 -6.31 0.45
CA SER A 15 4.17 -7.26 0.18
C SER A 15 5.58 -6.71 0.42
N MET A 16 5.71 -5.75 1.33
CA MET A 16 7.00 -5.18 1.71
C MET A 16 7.45 -5.81 3.05
N PRO A 17 8.47 -6.68 3.06
CA PRO A 17 8.95 -7.27 4.30
C PRO A 17 9.51 -6.17 5.22
N LEU A 18 9.17 -6.28 6.51
CA LEU A 18 9.62 -5.34 7.52
C LEU A 18 10.70 -5.96 8.39
N ARG A 19 11.70 -5.15 8.69
CA ARG A 19 12.63 -5.35 9.80
C ARG A 19 12.50 -4.19 10.78
N VAL A 20 12.61 -4.46 12.07
CA VAL A 20 12.51 -3.43 13.09
C VAL A 20 13.90 -2.90 13.45
N ARG A 21 14.02 -1.59 13.57
CA ARG A 21 15.18 -0.92 14.16
C ARG A 21 14.76 -0.29 15.48
N LEU A 22 15.39 -0.70 16.56
CA LEU A 22 15.30 -0.04 17.86
C LEU A 22 16.31 1.10 17.88
N SER A 23 15.82 2.32 17.70
CA SER A 23 16.67 3.51 17.64
C SER A 23 16.84 4.09 19.04
N TYR A 24 18.07 4.08 19.52
CA TYR A 24 18.48 4.50 20.86
C TYR A 24 19.27 5.81 20.82
N ARG A 25 19.37 6.47 21.99
CA ARG A 25 20.20 7.67 22.14
C ARG A 25 21.68 7.31 22.10
N ASP A 26 22.48 8.20 21.54
CA ASP A 26 23.93 8.24 21.81
C ASP A 26 24.26 9.09 23.05
N ASP A 27 25.54 9.40 23.24
CA ASP A 27 26.05 10.17 24.38
C ASP A 27 26.04 11.68 24.15
N SER A 28 25.48 12.17 23.05
CA SER A 28 25.40 13.60 22.76
C SER A 28 24.36 14.33 23.62
N ASP A 29 24.53 15.65 23.74
CA ASP A 29 23.61 16.55 24.45
C ASP A 29 22.33 16.86 23.65
N ALA A 30 22.08 16.17 22.54
CA ALA A 30 20.92 16.39 21.68
C ALA A 30 19.61 15.84 22.28
N TYR A 31 19.68 15.03 23.34
CA TYR A 31 18.53 14.35 23.94
C TYR A 31 18.04 15.04 25.21
N LEU A 32 16.73 15.20 25.30
CA LEU A 32 16.03 15.76 26.45
C LEU A 32 15.65 14.66 27.45
N GLY A 33 15.52 15.04 28.72
CA GLY A 33 15.10 14.15 29.79
C GLY A 33 16.24 13.42 30.49
N LEU A 34 15.93 12.80 31.63
CA LEU A 34 16.93 12.15 32.49
C LEU A 34 17.40 10.81 31.90
N PRO A 35 18.68 10.42 32.09
CA PRO A 35 19.19 9.13 31.63
C PRO A 35 18.37 7.91 32.08
N GLU A 36 17.83 7.93 33.31
CA GLU A 36 17.01 6.83 33.84
C GLU A 36 15.68 6.65 33.07
N LEU A 37 15.09 7.76 32.64
CA LEU A 37 13.87 7.75 31.82
C LEU A 37 14.14 7.08 30.47
N TRP A 38 15.28 7.41 29.87
CA TRP A 38 15.75 6.81 28.61
C TRP A 38 15.99 5.32 28.73
N LYS A 39 16.70 4.90 29.77
CA LYS A 39 16.95 3.47 30.04
C LYS A 39 15.63 2.70 30.15
N THR A 40 14.69 3.22 30.94
CA THR A 40 13.36 2.63 31.13
C THR A 40 12.59 2.57 29.80
N ALA A 41 12.59 3.65 29.01
CA ALA A 41 11.91 3.71 27.73
C ALA A 41 12.48 2.72 26.70
N GLN A 42 13.81 2.61 26.61
CA GLN A 42 14.47 1.68 25.70
C GLN A 42 14.18 0.23 26.09
N GLU A 43 14.22 -0.11 27.38
CA GLU A 43 13.86 -1.43 27.89
C GLU A 43 12.39 -1.77 27.57
N GLN A 44 11.46 -0.83 27.75
CA GLN A 44 10.05 -1.04 27.42
C GLN A 44 9.83 -1.29 25.92
N LEU A 45 10.47 -0.52 25.04
CA LEU A 45 10.38 -0.75 23.59
C LEU A 45 10.95 -2.11 23.20
N LYS A 46 12.12 -2.47 23.74
CA LYS A 46 12.74 -3.77 23.49
C LYS A 46 11.84 -4.91 23.94
N ASN A 47 11.26 -4.82 25.14
CA ASN A 47 10.33 -5.81 25.65
C ASN A 47 9.08 -5.94 24.75
N ALA A 48 8.56 -4.84 24.23
CA ALA A 48 7.44 -4.86 23.29
C ALA A 48 7.81 -5.57 21.98
N VAL A 49 8.98 -5.29 21.40
CA VAL A 49 9.47 -5.92 20.18
C VAL A 49 9.70 -7.43 20.37
N VAL A 50 10.34 -7.82 21.47
CA VAL A 50 10.60 -9.23 21.83
C VAL A 50 9.29 -9.99 22.08
N ALA A 51 8.37 -9.43 22.86
CA ALA A 51 7.07 -10.06 23.13
C ALA A 51 6.25 -10.29 21.85
N ASN A 52 6.43 -9.44 20.84
CA ASN A 52 5.77 -9.56 19.55
C ASN A 52 6.56 -10.40 18.53
N LYS A 53 7.71 -10.99 18.91
CA LYS A 53 8.56 -11.85 18.08
C LYS A 53 8.96 -11.20 16.75
N LEU A 54 9.26 -9.90 16.78
CA LEU A 54 9.68 -9.17 15.59
C LEU A 54 11.18 -9.37 15.36
N ASP A 55 11.60 -9.48 14.09
CA ASP A 55 13.02 -9.39 13.74
C ASP A 55 13.48 -7.95 13.93
N TYR A 56 14.55 -7.76 14.71
CA TYR A 56 15.04 -6.44 15.05
C TYR A 56 16.56 -6.34 15.17
N PHE A 57 17.04 -5.10 15.07
CA PHE A 57 18.40 -4.71 15.45
C PHE A 57 18.35 -3.40 16.24
N GLU A 58 19.41 -3.13 17.00
CA GLU A 58 19.55 -1.92 17.81
C GLU A 58 20.53 -0.97 17.12
N GLU A 59 20.18 0.31 17.07
CA GLU A 59 21.01 1.35 16.42
C GLU A 59 21.10 2.58 17.33
N THR A 60 22.33 2.94 17.69
CA THR A 60 22.63 4.08 18.57
C THR A 60 22.74 5.37 17.77
N GLY A 61 22.23 6.47 18.32
CA GLY A 61 22.29 7.81 17.68
C GLY A 61 21.06 8.14 16.81
N GLU A 62 20.21 7.15 16.53
CA GLU A 62 19.07 7.31 15.63
C GLU A 62 17.77 7.72 16.34
N ALA A 63 17.74 7.79 17.67
CA ALA A 63 16.54 8.15 18.44
C ALA A 63 16.04 9.59 18.16
N ALA A 64 14.77 9.86 18.47
CA ALA A 64 14.26 11.22 18.49
C ALA A 64 14.80 11.96 19.73
N PHE A 65 14.89 13.29 19.70
CA PHE A 65 15.44 14.04 20.84
C PHE A 65 14.64 13.88 22.16
N TYR A 66 13.38 13.42 22.10
CA TYR A 66 12.49 13.26 23.26
C TYR A 66 12.27 11.81 23.71
N GLY A 67 12.84 10.83 23.01
CA GLY A 67 12.72 9.43 23.39
C GLY A 67 13.11 8.43 22.29
N PRO A 68 13.21 7.14 22.66
CA PRO A 68 13.56 6.08 21.72
C PRO A 68 12.36 5.73 20.83
N LYS A 69 12.64 5.06 19.72
CA LYS A 69 11.60 4.68 18.74
C LYS A 69 11.82 3.29 18.14
N ILE A 70 10.71 2.68 17.77
CA ILE A 70 10.62 1.51 16.91
C ILE A 70 10.47 2.04 15.49
N ASP A 71 11.52 1.91 14.70
CA ASP A 71 11.50 2.22 13.27
C ASP A 71 11.23 0.95 12.47
N PHE A 72 10.28 1.03 11.54
CA PHE A 72 10.01 -0.06 10.62
C PHE A 72 10.77 0.22 9.32
N MET A 73 11.71 -0.67 9.03
CA MET A 73 12.58 -0.62 7.88
C MET A 73 12.02 -1.55 6.82
N ALA A 74 11.73 -1.03 5.64
CA ALA A 74 11.37 -1.82 4.48
C ALA A 74 12.51 -1.84 3.46
N THR A 75 12.75 -3.00 2.87
CA THR A 75 13.72 -3.14 1.79
C THR A 75 13.01 -2.95 0.45
N ASP A 76 13.53 -2.05 -0.40
CA ASP A 76 13.02 -1.86 -1.76
C ASP A 76 13.52 -2.96 -2.72
N ALA A 77 13.03 -2.94 -3.97
CA ALA A 77 13.34 -3.97 -4.97
C ALA A 77 14.83 -4.03 -5.39
N ILE A 78 15.64 -3.02 -5.05
CA ILE A 78 17.08 -2.99 -5.35
C ILE A 78 17.96 -3.11 -4.10
N GLY A 79 17.36 -3.44 -2.95
CA GLY A 79 18.07 -3.79 -1.72
C GLY A 79 18.37 -2.61 -0.78
N ARG A 80 17.81 -1.41 -1.00
CA ARG A 80 17.99 -0.29 -0.05
C ARG A 80 16.97 -0.39 1.07
N GLU A 81 17.40 -0.06 2.29
CA GLU A 81 16.51 0.03 3.45
C GLU A 81 15.95 1.45 3.61
N HIS A 82 14.64 1.53 3.77
CA HIS A 82 13.92 2.78 4.00
C HIS A 82 13.15 2.69 5.31
N GLN A 83 13.31 3.68 6.17
CA GLN A 83 12.36 3.89 7.24
C GLN A 83 11.02 4.33 6.63
N VAL A 84 9.97 3.55 6.90
CA VAL A 84 8.64 3.73 6.30
C VAL A 84 7.54 3.89 7.37
N ALA A 85 7.77 3.39 8.58
CA ALA A 85 6.89 3.64 9.72
C ALA A 85 7.69 3.86 11.01
N THR A 86 7.05 4.45 12.00
CA THR A 86 7.68 4.68 13.30
C THR A 86 6.65 4.71 14.43
N VAL A 87 7.04 4.17 15.58
CA VAL A 87 6.33 4.29 16.86
C VAL A 87 7.33 4.80 17.88
N GLN A 88 7.07 5.98 18.44
CA GLN A 88 8.00 6.70 19.29
C GLN A 88 7.37 6.93 20.65
N LEU A 89 8.12 6.67 21.73
CA LEU A 89 7.68 7.00 23.08
C LEU A 89 8.19 8.39 23.45
N ASP A 90 7.29 9.25 23.88
CA ASP A 90 7.60 10.62 24.29
C ASP A 90 7.15 10.86 25.72
N PHE A 91 8.14 11.07 26.57
CA PHE A 91 7.97 11.36 27.99
C PHE A 91 8.23 12.84 28.31
N VAL A 92 8.74 13.62 27.35
CA VAL A 92 9.21 14.99 27.55
C VAL A 92 8.11 15.99 27.23
N GLN A 93 7.41 15.83 26.10
CA GLN A 93 6.37 16.77 25.72
C GLN A 93 5.18 16.80 26.69
N PRO A 94 4.69 15.67 27.22
CA PRO A 94 3.62 15.70 28.23
C PRO A 94 3.94 16.60 29.43
N GLU A 95 5.18 16.60 29.91
CA GLU A 95 5.63 17.45 31.02
C GLU A 95 5.63 18.93 30.59
N ARG A 96 6.24 19.23 29.43
CA ARG A 96 6.37 20.61 28.93
C ARG A 96 5.02 21.27 28.65
N PHE A 97 4.06 20.50 28.14
CA PHE A 97 2.68 20.95 27.92
C PHE A 97 1.80 20.88 29.17
N LYS A 98 2.34 20.39 30.30
CA LYS A 98 1.60 20.18 31.56
C LYS A 98 0.35 19.33 31.37
N LEU A 99 0.46 18.28 30.55
CA LEU A 99 -0.62 17.32 30.34
C LEU A 99 -0.84 16.50 31.61
N GLY A 100 -2.10 16.29 31.97
CA GLY A 100 -2.47 15.48 33.12
C GLY A 100 -3.82 14.81 32.91
N TYR A 101 -3.99 13.66 33.53
CA TYR A 101 -5.28 12.98 33.66
C TYR A 101 -5.52 12.60 35.12
N ILE A 102 -6.78 12.41 35.50
CA ILE A 102 -7.14 11.90 36.82
C ILE A 102 -7.12 10.38 36.77
N ALA A 103 -6.26 9.77 37.58
CA ALA A 103 -6.16 8.32 37.70
C ALA A 103 -7.29 7.76 38.57
N ASP A 104 -7.45 6.44 38.57
CA ASP A 104 -8.52 5.74 39.31
C ASP A 104 -8.47 6.00 40.83
N ASP A 105 -7.30 6.33 41.37
CA ASP A 105 -7.07 6.71 42.77
C ASP A 105 -7.39 8.18 43.08
N GLY A 106 -7.87 8.94 42.09
CA GLY A 106 -8.17 10.38 42.19
C GLY A 106 -6.94 11.29 42.11
N SER A 107 -5.73 10.74 41.97
CA SER A 107 -4.50 11.53 41.81
C SER A 107 -4.35 12.05 40.37
N THR A 108 -3.76 13.24 40.22
CA THR A 108 -3.34 13.73 38.91
C THR A 108 -2.06 13.00 38.49
N ARG A 109 -2.10 12.32 37.34
CA ARG A 109 -0.94 11.66 36.74
C ARG A 109 -0.63 12.23 35.36
N GLN A 110 0.64 12.18 34.98
CA GLN A 110 1.09 12.59 33.66
C GLN A 110 0.95 11.42 32.66
N PRO A 111 0.38 11.64 31.46
CA PRO A 111 0.33 10.60 30.44
C PRO A 111 1.68 10.42 29.74
N VAL A 112 1.87 9.25 29.13
CA VAL A 112 2.92 9.02 28.13
C VAL A 112 2.33 9.29 26.75
N MET A 113 3.06 10.01 25.91
CA MET A 113 2.64 10.28 24.54
C MET A 113 3.29 9.27 23.59
N ILE A 114 2.51 8.73 22.65
CA ILE A 114 3.00 7.83 21.60
C ILE A 114 2.80 8.51 20.26
N HIS A 115 3.89 8.81 19.56
CA HIS A 115 3.86 9.29 18.19
C HIS A 115 3.88 8.10 17.25
N CYS A 116 2.92 8.01 16.33
CA CYS A 116 2.81 6.87 15.42
C CYS A 116 2.48 7.32 14.01
N ALA A 117 3.28 6.85 13.04
CA ALA A 117 2.99 6.98 11.62
C ALA A 117 3.24 5.63 10.94
N LEU A 118 2.19 4.98 10.43
CA LEU A 118 2.27 3.64 9.81
C LEU A 118 2.72 3.68 8.34
N LEU A 119 2.45 4.77 7.63
CA LEU A 119 2.91 5.00 6.26
C LEU A 119 4.05 6.03 6.20
N GLY A 120 4.39 6.67 7.33
CA GLY A 120 5.22 7.86 7.31
C GLY A 120 4.55 8.97 6.49
N SER A 121 5.34 9.69 5.68
CA SER A 121 4.77 10.57 4.67
C SER A 121 4.26 9.79 3.46
N ILE A 122 3.10 10.20 2.94
CA ILE A 122 2.47 9.53 1.81
C ILE A 122 3.39 9.60 0.58
N GLU A 123 4.09 10.71 0.40
CA GLU A 123 5.03 10.93 -0.70
C GLU A 123 6.19 9.94 -0.66
N ARG A 124 6.79 9.73 0.52
CA ARG A 124 7.90 8.78 0.68
C ARG A 124 7.41 7.35 0.50
N PHE A 125 6.27 7.01 1.10
CA PHE A 125 5.67 5.69 0.91
C PHE A 125 5.42 5.39 -0.57
N LEU A 126 4.82 6.32 -1.31
CA LEU A 126 4.57 6.15 -2.74
C LEU A 126 5.87 6.00 -3.53
N ALA A 127 6.89 6.80 -3.23
CA ALA A 127 8.20 6.68 -3.90
C ALA A 127 8.80 5.26 -3.72
N VAL A 128 8.87 4.79 -2.48
CA VAL A 128 9.40 3.44 -2.16
C VAL A 128 8.50 2.36 -2.77
N TYR A 129 7.18 2.52 -2.72
CA TYR A 129 6.25 1.51 -3.22
C TYR A 129 6.22 1.42 -4.76
N ILE A 130 6.38 2.54 -5.46
CA ILE A 130 6.57 2.58 -6.92
C ILE A 130 7.82 1.79 -7.31
N GLU A 131 8.93 2.01 -6.62
CA GLU A 131 10.18 1.30 -6.87
C GLU A 131 10.05 -0.19 -6.53
N HIS A 132 9.46 -0.52 -5.38
CA HIS A 132 9.23 -1.90 -4.93
C HIS A 132 8.39 -2.71 -5.94
N THR A 133 7.33 -2.12 -6.48
CA THR A 133 6.48 -2.76 -7.49
C THR A 133 7.04 -2.64 -8.91
N ALA A 134 8.13 -1.90 -9.11
CA ALA A 134 8.57 -1.42 -10.42
C ALA A 134 7.41 -0.83 -11.24
N GLY A 135 6.48 -0.12 -10.59
CA GLY A 135 5.25 0.43 -11.17
C GLY A 135 4.19 -0.59 -11.58
N ARG A 136 4.35 -1.88 -11.28
CA ARG A 136 3.35 -2.94 -11.50
C ARG A 136 2.44 -3.05 -10.29
N PHE A 137 1.62 -2.03 -10.09
CA PHE A 137 0.71 -1.98 -8.96
C PHE A 137 -0.30 -3.14 -8.97
N PRO A 138 -0.60 -3.76 -7.82
CA PRO A 138 -1.77 -4.61 -7.67
C PRO A 138 -3.05 -3.91 -8.12
N VAL A 139 -4.07 -4.67 -8.52
CA VAL A 139 -5.31 -4.09 -9.07
C VAL A 139 -5.93 -3.04 -8.13
N TRP A 140 -5.91 -3.25 -6.82
CA TRP A 140 -6.56 -2.36 -5.87
C TRP A 140 -5.93 -0.97 -5.75
N VAL A 141 -4.62 -0.84 -6.01
CA VAL A 141 -3.87 0.44 -6.02
C VAL A 141 -3.57 0.98 -7.42
N ALA A 142 -3.75 0.20 -8.48
CA ALA A 142 -3.43 0.63 -9.84
C ALA A 142 -4.22 1.89 -10.24
N PRO A 143 -3.58 2.97 -10.75
CA PRO A 143 -4.28 4.18 -11.19
C PRO A 143 -5.34 3.90 -12.26
N GLU A 144 -5.04 2.96 -13.16
CA GLU A 144 -5.93 2.39 -14.14
C GLU A 144 -5.97 0.88 -13.93
N GLN A 145 -7.15 0.33 -13.67
CA GLN A 145 -7.34 -1.09 -13.37
C GLN A 145 -7.67 -1.88 -14.64
N VAL A 146 -8.48 -1.29 -15.51
CA VAL A 146 -8.94 -1.90 -16.76
C VAL A 146 -8.81 -0.89 -17.89
N ARG A 147 -8.23 -1.31 -19.03
CA ARG A 147 -8.30 -0.59 -20.29
C ARG A 147 -9.24 -1.28 -21.26
N VAL A 148 -10.16 -0.53 -21.85
CA VAL A 148 -11.03 -0.98 -22.94
C VAL A 148 -10.51 -0.39 -24.24
N ILE A 149 -10.13 -1.24 -25.19
CA ILE A 149 -9.64 -0.84 -26.50
C ILE A 149 -10.74 -1.04 -27.52
N THR A 150 -11.15 0.02 -28.21
CA THR A 150 -12.07 -0.10 -29.36
C THR A 150 -11.29 -0.51 -30.62
N VAL A 151 -11.84 -1.44 -31.40
CA VAL A 151 -11.22 -1.84 -32.69
C VAL A 151 -11.42 -0.81 -33.79
N ASN A 152 -12.46 0.03 -33.68
CA ASN A 152 -12.83 1.11 -34.59
C ASN A 152 -13.56 2.22 -33.80
N GLN A 153 -13.92 3.33 -34.46
CA GLN A 153 -14.72 4.42 -33.88
C GLN A 153 -16.18 4.40 -34.34
N GLU A 154 -16.68 3.25 -34.81
CA GLU A 154 -18.08 3.15 -35.20
C GLU A 154 -18.99 3.39 -33.99
N PRO A 155 -20.14 4.07 -34.16
CA PRO A 155 -21.02 4.42 -33.04
C PRO A 155 -21.38 3.24 -32.15
N ALA A 156 -21.66 2.07 -32.74
CA ALA A 156 -22.00 0.85 -31.98
C ALA A 156 -20.86 0.39 -31.04
N THR A 157 -19.61 0.49 -31.49
CA THR A 157 -18.43 0.11 -30.69
C THR A 157 -18.18 1.12 -29.57
N VAL A 158 -18.30 2.41 -29.87
CA VAL A 158 -18.12 3.49 -28.88
C VAL A 158 -19.21 3.41 -27.81
N ASP A 159 -20.47 3.28 -28.22
CA ASP A 159 -21.61 3.14 -27.30
C ASP A 159 -21.47 1.90 -26.41
N PHE A 160 -20.95 0.80 -26.94
CA PHE A 160 -20.69 -0.40 -26.15
C PHE A 160 -19.56 -0.17 -25.15
N ALA A 161 -18.44 0.43 -25.55
CA ALA A 161 -17.35 0.75 -24.66
C ALA A 161 -17.78 1.70 -23.52
N ASP A 162 -18.63 2.68 -23.82
CA ASP A 162 -19.21 3.60 -22.83
C ASP A 162 -20.15 2.88 -21.86
N LYS A 163 -20.94 1.90 -22.32
CA LYS A 163 -21.73 1.03 -21.43
C LYS A 163 -20.83 0.23 -20.49
N VAL A 164 -19.74 -0.35 -20.99
CA VAL A 164 -18.75 -1.06 -20.16
C VAL A 164 -18.13 -0.12 -19.12
N TYR A 165 -17.75 1.09 -19.52
CA TYR A 165 -17.23 2.11 -18.62
C TYR A 165 -18.21 2.46 -17.51
N ASN A 166 -19.47 2.70 -17.83
CA ASN A 166 -20.50 3.04 -16.85
C ASN A 166 -20.77 1.88 -15.87
N SER A 167 -20.82 0.65 -16.36
CA SER A 167 -20.94 -0.55 -15.50
C SER A 167 -19.74 -0.72 -14.58
N ALA A 168 -18.52 -0.49 -15.07
CA ALA A 168 -17.30 -0.54 -14.26
C ALA A 168 -17.29 0.55 -13.18
N LYS A 169 -17.69 1.78 -13.55
CA LYS A 169 -17.81 2.91 -12.63
C LYS A 169 -18.82 2.63 -11.51
N ALA A 170 -19.96 2.03 -11.84
CA ALA A 170 -20.97 1.62 -10.85
C ALA A 170 -20.43 0.58 -9.84
N LEU A 171 -19.42 -0.21 -10.22
CA LEU A 171 -18.73 -1.16 -9.35
C LEU A 171 -17.55 -0.54 -8.59
N GLY A 172 -17.26 0.74 -8.78
CA GLY A 172 -16.14 1.45 -8.16
C GLY A 172 -14.78 1.22 -8.84
N LEU A 173 -14.77 0.72 -10.08
CA LEU A 173 -13.54 0.47 -10.82
C LEU A 173 -13.02 1.73 -11.54
N ARG A 174 -11.69 1.83 -11.62
CA ARG A 174 -10.97 2.83 -12.42
C ARG A 174 -10.68 2.25 -13.80
N LEU A 175 -11.57 2.52 -14.76
CA LEU A 175 -11.46 2.06 -16.14
C LEU A 175 -11.16 3.23 -17.07
N MET A 176 -10.36 3.02 -18.12
CA MET A 176 -10.21 3.96 -19.24
C MET A 176 -10.58 3.31 -20.58
N VAL A 177 -11.16 4.10 -21.48
CA VAL A 177 -11.47 3.69 -22.86
C VAL A 177 -10.45 4.33 -23.81
N ASP A 178 -9.75 3.50 -24.59
CA ASP A 178 -8.84 3.91 -25.65
C ASP A 178 -9.56 3.87 -27.01
N ASN A 179 -10.25 4.96 -27.32
CA ASN A 179 -10.92 5.20 -28.60
C ASN A 179 -10.05 5.96 -29.61
N SER A 180 -8.73 5.98 -29.43
CA SER A 180 -7.83 6.68 -30.35
C SER A 180 -7.86 6.10 -31.78
N ASN A 181 -7.49 6.90 -32.77
CA ASN A 181 -7.36 6.44 -34.17
C ASN A 181 -5.99 5.82 -34.44
N GLU A 182 -5.71 4.76 -33.69
CA GLU A 182 -4.46 4.01 -33.73
C GLU A 182 -4.77 2.52 -33.95
N SER A 183 -3.79 1.76 -34.44
CA SER A 183 -3.96 0.32 -34.59
C SER A 183 -4.19 -0.36 -33.23
N VAL A 184 -5.02 -1.41 -33.19
CA VAL A 184 -5.28 -2.18 -31.96
C VAL A 184 -3.98 -2.67 -31.32
N GLY A 185 -3.01 -3.11 -32.14
CA GLY A 185 -1.69 -3.51 -31.64
C GLY A 185 -0.94 -2.40 -30.92
N LYS A 186 -0.99 -1.15 -31.44
CA LYS A 186 -0.38 0.01 -30.79
C LYS A 186 -1.09 0.37 -29.48
N LYS A 187 -2.43 0.30 -29.44
CA LYS A 187 -3.23 0.50 -28.22
C LYS A 187 -2.91 -0.54 -27.15
N ILE A 188 -2.81 -1.82 -27.52
CA ILE A 188 -2.40 -2.90 -26.61
C ILE A 188 -1.00 -2.62 -26.06
N ARG A 189 -0.06 -2.26 -26.94
CA ARG A 189 1.32 -1.94 -26.53
C ARG A 189 1.37 -0.76 -25.56
N ALA A 190 0.56 0.27 -25.79
CA ALA A 190 0.46 1.42 -24.87
C ALA A 190 -0.06 1.00 -23.49
N SER A 191 -1.04 0.09 -23.44
CA SER A 191 -1.56 -0.48 -22.19
C SER A 191 -0.49 -1.27 -21.42
N GLU A 192 0.29 -2.08 -22.13
CA GLU A 192 1.39 -2.86 -21.53
C GLU A 192 2.49 -1.96 -20.96
N ILE A 193 2.85 -0.87 -21.67
CA ILE A 193 3.83 0.12 -21.20
C ILE A 193 3.32 0.83 -19.95
N ALA A 194 2.04 1.17 -19.91
CA ALA A 194 1.37 1.75 -18.75
C ALA A 194 1.15 0.74 -17.59
N LYS A 195 1.45 -0.55 -17.81
CA LYS A 195 1.34 -1.64 -16.83
C LYS A 195 -0.09 -1.79 -16.29
N VAL A 196 -1.09 -1.58 -17.14
CA VAL A 196 -2.50 -1.77 -16.76
C VAL A 196 -2.75 -3.24 -16.38
N PRO A 197 -3.38 -3.54 -15.22
CA PRO A 197 -3.67 -4.91 -14.78
C PRO A 197 -4.45 -5.74 -15.81
N TYR A 198 -5.50 -5.15 -16.40
CA TYR A 198 -6.35 -5.81 -17.38
C TYR A 198 -6.55 -4.96 -18.62
N THR A 199 -6.47 -5.57 -19.79
CA THR A 199 -6.82 -4.93 -21.07
C THR A 199 -7.81 -5.80 -21.82
N ILE A 200 -8.96 -5.25 -22.20
CA ILE A 200 -9.95 -5.92 -23.05
C ILE A 200 -10.07 -5.17 -24.37
N VAL A 201 -10.32 -5.90 -25.45
CA VAL A 201 -10.56 -5.36 -26.79
C VAL A 201 -12.02 -5.59 -27.11
N VAL A 202 -12.70 -4.56 -27.63
CA VAL A 202 -14.11 -4.62 -28.00
C VAL A 202 -14.29 -4.28 -29.48
N GLY A 203 -14.90 -5.21 -30.21
CA GLY A 203 -15.39 -5.02 -31.57
C GLY A 203 -16.70 -5.78 -31.81
N ASP A 204 -17.07 -5.96 -33.08
CA ASP A 204 -18.35 -6.56 -33.47
C ASP A 204 -18.61 -7.92 -32.80
N LYS A 205 -17.57 -8.74 -32.63
CA LYS A 205 -17.65 -10.05 -31.98
C LYS A 205 -18.05 -9.91 -30.50
N GLU A 206 -17.35 -9.05 -29.76
CA GLU A 206 -17.59 -8.83 -28.33
C GLU A 206 -18.92 -8.11 -28.07
N ILE A 207 -19.34 -7.23 -29.00
CA ILE A 207 -20.66 -6.58 -28.96
C ILE A 207 -21.77 -7.63 -29.13
N ALA A 208 -21.60 -8.57 -30.08
CA ALA A 208 -22.58 -9.60 -30.36
C ALA A 208 -22.66 -10.68 -29.27
N SER A 209 -21.51 -11.10 -28.71
CA SER A 209 -21.47 -12.16 -27.69
C SER A 209 -21.69 -11.64 -26.26
N GLY A 210 -21.30 -10.39 -25.97
CA GLY A 210 -21.21 -9.88 -24.60
C GLY A 210 -20.05 -10.48 -23.79
N GLU A 211 -19.14 -11.20 -24.45
CA GLU A 211 -17.99 -11.88 -23.84
C GLU A 211 -16.68 -11.25 -24.32
N VAL A 212 -15.66 -11.30 -23.47
CA VAL A 212 -14.31 -10.79 -23.76
C VAL A 212 -13.25 -11.83 -23.39
N VAL A 213 -12.06 -11.66 -23.94
CA VAL A 213 -10.85 -12.38 -23.53
C VAL A 213 -9.89 -11.35 -22.93
N PRO A 214 -9.87 -11.20 -21.58
CA PRO A 214 -8.99 -10.24 -20.93
C PRO A 214 -7.52 -10.58 -21.14
N ARG A 215 -6.74 -9.59 -21.55
CA ARG A 215 -5.28 -9.66 -21.51
C ARG A 215 -4.85 -9.22 -20.11
N ILE A 216 -4.35 -10.19 -19.34
CA ILE A 216 -3.94 -10.00 -17.96
C ILE A 216 -2.46 -9.66 -17.92
N ARG A 217 -2.06 -8.69 -17.08
CA ARG A 217 -0.65 -8.37 -16.87
C ARG A 217 0.09 -9.60 -16.37
N LYS A 218 1.25 -9.91 -16.99
CA LYS A 218 1.95 -11.20 -16.81
C LYS A 218 2.27 -11.58 -15.36
N ASP A 219 2.57 -10.61 -14.51
CA ASP A 219 2.86 -10.83 -13.08
C ASP A 219 1.62 -11.21 -12.26
N MET A 220 0.40 -11.00 -12.77
CA MET A 220 -0.85 -11.32 -12.08
C MET A 220 -1.48 -12.63 -12.54
N ALA A 221 -1.24 -13.03 -13.80
CA ALA A 221 -1.83 -14.21 -14.42
C ALA A 221 -1.49 -15.50 -13.66
N VAL A 222 -2.50 -16.33 -13.45
CA VAL A 222 -2.36 -17.66 -12.81
C VAL A 222 -2.58 -18.79 -13.81
N MET A 223 -3.43 -18.56 -14.82
CA MET A 223 -3.64 -19.49 -15.93
C MET A 223 -2.83 -19.06 -17.17
N GLU A 224 -2.27 -20.05 -17.88
CA GLU A 224 -1.56 -19.80 -19.16
C GLU A 224 -2.52 -19.69 -20.35
N VAL A 225 -3.75 -20.20 -20.22
CA VAL A 225 -4.74 -20.25 -21.29
C VAL A 225 -5.69 -19.05 -21.18
N PRO A 226 -5.94 -18.30 -22.28
CA PRO A 226 -6.91 -17.21 -22.26
C PRO A 226 -8.32 -17.71 -21.94
N LEU A 227 -8.94 -17.12 -20.90
CA LEU A 227 -10.33 -17.40 -20.52
C LEU A 227 -11.29 -16.44 -21.25
N THR A 228 -12.30 -17.00 -21.91
CA THR A 228 -13.47 -16.23 -22.37
C THR A 228 -14.45 -16.06 -21.22
N ILE A 229 -14.91 -14.83 -20.99
CA ILE A 229 -15.76 -14.47 -19.86
C ILE A 229 -16.74 -13.37 -20.25
N GLY A 230 -17.98 -13.47 -19.77
CA GLY A 230 -18.99 -12.40 -19.93
C GLY A 230 -18.53 -11.10 -19.28
N ILE A 231 -18.73 -9.96 -19.94
CA ILE A 231 -18.20 -8.66 -19.50
C ILE A 231 -18.66 -8.30 -18.09
N GLU A 232 -19.94 -8.50 -17.77
CA GLU A 232 -20.44 -8.20 -16.43
C GLU A 232 -19.76 -9.05 -15.35
N GLN A 233 -19.55 -10.34 -15.65
CA GLN A 233 -18.87 -11.24 -14.73
C GLN A 233 -17.40 -10.84 -14.58
N PHE A 234 -16.73 -10.48 -15.68
CA PHE A 234 -15.37 -9.95 -15.65
C PHE A 234 -15.25 -8.72 -14.75
N LEU A 235 -16.11 -7.71 -14.93
CA LEU A 235 -16.07 -6.50 -14.12
C LEU A 235 -16.35 -6.79 -12.63
N LYS A 236 -17.30 -7.69 -12.32
CA LYS A 236 -17.57 -8.13 -10.94
C LYS A 236 -16.35 -8.84 -10.34
N THR A 237 -15.67 -9.70 -11.11
CA THR A 237 -14.44 -10.37 -10.67
C THR A 237 -13.35 -9.34 -10.35
N VAL A 238 -13.06 -8.40 -11.26
CA VAL A 238 -12.04 -7.36 -11.03
C VAL A 238 -12.39 -6.49 -9.81
N ALA A 239 -13.67 -6.15 -9.63
CA ALA A 239 -14.12 -5.39 -8.46
C ALA A 239 -13.94 -6.16 -7.15
N ASN A 240 -14.20 -7.46 -7.14
CA ASN A 240 -13.98 -8.31 -5.97
C ASN A 240 -12.48 -8.46 -5.68
N GLU A 241 -11.65 -8.65 -6.70
CA GLU A 241 -10.20 -8.69 -6.55
C GLU A 241 -9.65 -7.38 -5.97
N ALA A 242 -10.16 -6.23 -6.43
CA ALA A 242 -9.80 -4.92 -5.89
C ALA A 242 -10.22 -4.76 -4.42
N LYS A 243 -11.43 -5.20 -4.04
CA LYS A 243 -11.91 -5.14 -2.65
C LYS A 243 -11.12 -6.07 -1.72
N SER A 244 -10.80 -7.27 -2.20
CA SER A 244 -10.05 -8.28 -1.46
C SER A 244 -8.53 -8.04 -1.45
N ARG A 245 -8.06 -6.96 -2.09
CA ARG A 245 -6.64 -6.56 -2.16
C ARG A 245 -5.71 -7.68 -2.65
N VAL A 246 -6.17 -8.49 -3.59
CA VAL A 246 -5.39 -9.62 -4.10
C VAL A 246 -4.21 -9.14 -4.93
N LEU A 247 -3.13 -9.94 -4.92
CA LEU A 247 -1.94 -9.71 -5.74
C LEU A 247 -1.97 -10.47 -7.07
N LYS A 248 -2.74 -11.56 -7.12
CA LYS A 248 -2.89 -12.44 -8.27
C LYS A 248 -4.36 -12.48 -8.67
N THR A 249 -4.61 -12.61 -9.96
CA THR A 249 -5.98 -12.75 -10.46
C THR A 249 -6.53 -14.14 -10.19
N SER A 250 -7.85 -14.26 -10.14
CA SER A 250 -8.58 -15.52 -10.21
C SER A 250 -8.87 -15.99 -11.65
N LEU A 251 -8.54 -15.15 -12.64
CA LEU A 251 -8.75 -15.37 -14.06
C LEU A 251 -7.53 -15.97 -14.78
#